data_AF-A0A3N5UV94-F1
#
_entry.id   AF-A0A3N5UV94-F1
#
_cell.length_a   1.000
_cell.length_b   1.000
_cell.length_c   1.000
_cell.angle_alpha   90.00
_cell.angle_beta   90.00
_cell.angle_gamma   90.00
#
_symmetry.space_group_name_H-M   'P 1'
#
loop_
_entity.id
_entity.type
_entity.pdbx_description
1 polymer ?
#
loop_
_entity_poly.entity_id
_entity_poly.type
_entity_poly.pdbx_seq_one_letter_code
_entity_poly.pdbx_strand_id
1 'polypeptide(L)' 'MNKNSPNKTRRLALMLSGGIDALLGAFFLLVGFGLLPIDVAQFGLESWHAMLAGGILFIVGVWFVAYNLSRLEE' A
#
# COMPACT_ATOMS: atom_id res chain seq x y z
N MET A 1 -24.35 -0.05 23.46
CA MET A 1 -23.42 1.08 23.23
C MET A 1 -22.05 0.52 22.89
N ASN A 2 -21.66 0.58 21.61
CA ASN A 2 -20.38 0.08 21.12
C ASN A 2 -19.23 0.94 21.68
N LYS A 3 -18.42 0.39 22.59
CA LYS A 3 -17.24 1.05 23.18
C LYS A 3 -15.97 0.83 22.33
N ASN A 4 -16.08 0.83 21.01
CA ASN A 4 -14.90 1.08 20.19
C ASN A 4 -14.55 2.56 20.36
N SER A 5 -13.50 2.84 21.15
CA SER A 5 -12.99 4.20 21.26
C SER A 5 -12.67 4.72 19.84
N PRO A 6 -12.96 5.98 19.51
CA PRO A 6 -12.73 6.55 18.18
C PRO A 6 -11.30 6.29 17.66
N ASN A 7 -10.34 6.20 18.60
CA ASN A 7 -8.94 5.90 18.33
C ASN A 7 -8.69 4.48 17.80
N LYS A 8 -9.43 3.47 18.30
CA LYS A 8 -9.26 2.07 17.85
C LYS A 8 -9.80 1.88 16.43
N THR A 9 -10.97 2.45 16.13
CA THR A 9 -11.56 2.42 14.77
C THR A 9 -10.69 3.18 13.78
N ARG A 10 -10.19 4.37 14.15
CA ARG A 10 -9.30 5.17 13.29
C ARG A 10 -7.99 4.44 12.98
N ARG A 11 -7.35 3.82 13.97
CA ARG A 11 -6.12 3.04 13.77
C ARG A 11 -6.35 1.83 12.86
N LEU A 12 -7.45 1.10 13.05
CA LEU A 12 -7.81 -0.01 12.17
C LEU A 12 -8.00 0.45 10.72
N ALA A 13 -8.67 1.57 10.51
CA ALA A 13 -8.84 2.15 9.18
C ALA A 13 -7.50 2.55 8.54
N LEU A 14 -6.58 3.16 9.30
CA LEU A 14 -5.24 3.51 8.82
C LEU A 14 -4.41 2.27 8.46
N MET A 15 -4.52 1.20 9.24
CA MET A 15 -3.91 -0.09 8.93
C MET A 15 -4.43 -0.66 7.61
N LEU A 16 -5.75 -0.71 7.45
CA LEU A 16 -6.36 -1.24 6.24
C LEU A 16 -5.99 -0.41 5.02
N SER A 17 -6.00 0.91 5.14
CA SER A 17 -5.53 1.83 4.10
C SER A 17 -4.07 1.54 3.73
N GLY A 18 -3.17 1.50 4.70
CA GLY A 18 -1.76 1.22 4.46
C GLY A 18 -1.53 -0.17 3.86
N GLY A 19 -2.31 -1.17 4.27
CA GLY A 19 -2.25 -2.53 3.72
C GLY A 19 -2.69 -2.58 2.26
N ILE A 20 -3.78 -1.88 1.91
CA ILE A 20 -4.24 -1.76 0.52
C ILE A 20 -3.20 -1.01 -0.32
N ASP A 21 -2.66 0.10 0.18
CA ASP A 21 -1.62 0.86 -0.49
C ASP A 21 -0.35 0.03 -0.73
N ALA A 22 0.04 -0.79 0.26
CA ALA A 22 1.15 -1.72 0.11
C ALA A 22 0.86 -2.78 -0.96
N LEU A 23 -0.32 -3.37 -0.98
CA LEU A 23 -0.69 -4.37 -1.99
C LEU A 23 -0.74 -3.77 -3.41
N LEU A 24 -1.31 -2.58 -3.56
CA LEU A 24 -1.32 -1.85 -4.83
C LEU A 24 0.09 -1.49 -5.27
N GLY A 25 0.92 -1.02 -4.33
CA GLY A 25 2.32 -0.71 -4.59
C GLY A 25 3.11 -1.93 -5.07
N ALA A 26 2.93 -3.07 -4.40
CA ALA A 26 3.52 -4.35 -4.81
C ALA A 26 3.05 -4.76 -6.21
N PHE A 27 1.76 -4.64 -6.52
CA PHE A 27 1.23 -4.93 -7.84
C PHE A 27 1.90 -4.07 -8.92
N PHE A 28 1.99 -2.75 -8.72
CA PHE A 28 2.66 -1.86 -9.68
C PHE A 28 4.15 -2.16 -9.83
N LEU A 29 4.84 -2.56 -8.75
CA LEU A 29 6.23 -3.00 -8.82
C LEU A 29 6.38 -4.28 -9.64
N LEU A 30 5.51 -5.28 -9.43
CA LEU A 30 5.53 -6.53 -10.20
C LEU A 30 5.30 -6.26 -11.69
N VAL A 31 4.39 -5.35 -12.03
CA VAL A 31 4.18 -4.89 -13.41
C VAL A 31 5.40 -4.15 -13.94
N GLY A 32 5.94 -3.19 -13.18
CA GLY A 32 7.09 -2.38 -13.57
C GLY A 32 8.33 -3.23 -13.86
N PHE A 33 8.61 -4.25 -13.03
CA PHE A 33 9.71 -5.20 -13.24
C PHE A 33 9.43 -6.26 -14.31
N GLY A 34 8.25 -6.27 -14.93
CA GLY A 34 7.88 -7.25 -15.96
C GLY A 34 7.65 -8.66 -15.41
N LEU A 35 7.37 -8.80 -14.12
CA LEU A 35 7.01 -10.09 -13.49
C LEU A 35 5.55 -10.48 -13.78
N LEU A 36 4.71 -9.50 -14.11
CA LEU A 36 3.35 -9.72 -14.60
C LEU A 36 3.26 -9.43 -16.10
N PRO A 37 2.50 -10.23 -16.86
CA PRO A 37 2.32 -10.04 -18.31
C PRO A 37 1.33 -8.91 -18.60
N ILE A 38 1.62 -7.71 -18.10
CA ILE A 38 0.81 -6.50 -18.27
C ILE A 38 1.65 -5.49 -19.04
N ASP A 39 1.23 -5.20 -20.27
CA ASP A 39 1.85 -4.15 -21.06
C ASP A 39 1.32 -2.78 -20.60
N VAL A 40 2.14 -2.02 -19.90
CA VAL A 40 1.79 -0.65 -19.46
C VAL A 40 1.98 0.38 -20.57
N ALA A 41 2.76 0.07 -21.61
CA ALA A 41 3.00 0.98 -22.73
C ALA A 41 1.73 1.19 -23.56
N GLN A 42 0.82 0.22 -23.59
CA GLN A 42 -0.50 0.38 -24.23
C GLN A 42 -1.35 1.52 -23.62
N PHE A 43 -1.05 1.89 -22.37
CA PHE A 43 -1.69 3.00 -21.66
C PHE A 43 -0.88 4.31 -21.73
N GLY A 44 0.19 4.35 -22.53
CA GLY A 44 1.09 5.49 -22.62
C GLY A 44 2.02 5.66 -21.41
N LEU A 45 2.15 4.64 -20.55
CA LEU A 45 3.00 4.66 -19.38
C LEU A 45 4.26 3.84 -19.61
N GLU A 46 5.43 4.47 -19.44
CA GLU A 46 6.69 3.73 -19.39
C GLU A 46 6.83 2.96 -18.07
N SER A 47 7.46 1.79 -18.09
CA SER A 47 7.57 0.88 -16.95
C SER A 47 8.18 1.52 -15.70
N TRP A 48 9.08 2.50 -15.85
CA TRP A 48 9.67 3.20 -14.70
C TRP A 48 8.65 4.02 -13.90
N HIS A 49 7.57 4.52 -14.53
CA HIS A 49 6.49 5.20 -13.82
C HIS A 49 5.77 4.24 -12.87
N ALA A 50 5.50 3.01 -13.34
CA ALA A 50 4.91 1.95 -12.51
C ALA A 50 5.86 1.56 -11.36
N MET A 51 7.17 1.51 -11.61
CA MET A 51 8.15 1.26 -10.55
C MET A 51 8.17 2.36 -9.49
N LEU A 52 8.15 3.64 -9.89
CA LEU A 52 8.14 4.76 -8.94
C LEU A 52 6.84 4.84 -8.14
N ALA A 53 5.70 4.80 -8.83
CA ALA A 53 4.39 4.83 -8.19
C ALA A 53 4.23 3.64 -7.24
N GLY A 54 4.59 2.44 -7.72
CA GLY A 54 4.56 1.21 -6.94
C GLY A 54 5.49 1.26 -5.74
N GLY A 55 6.73 1.74 -5.91
CA GLY A 55 7.71 1.87 -4.84
C GLY A 55 7.25 2.82 -3.74
N ILE A 56 6.72 4.00 -4.10
CA ILE A 56 6.21 4.97 -3.13
C ILE A 56 5.02 4.39 -2.36
N LEU A 57 4.02 3.84 -3.07
CA LEU A 57 2.84 3.20 -2.46
C LEU A 57 3.23 2.05 -1.53
N PHE A 58 4.16 1.20 -1.97
CA PHE A 58 4.62 0.06 -1.19
C PHE A 58 5.31 0.50 0.10
N ILE A 59 6.29 1.42 0.00
CA ILE A 59 7.06 1.89 1.16
C ILE A 59 6.15 2.61 2.15
N VAL A 60 5.31 3.53 1.68
CA VAL A 60 4.39 4.30 2.54
C VAL A 60 3.34 3.39 3.17
N GLY A 61 2.76 2.47 2.40
CA GLY A 61 1.76 1.52 2.88
C GLY A 61 2.33 0.60 3.96
N VAL A 62 3.49 -0.02 3.69
CA VAL A 62 4.19 -0.88 4.67
C VAL A 62 4.55 -0.09 5.93
N TRP A 63 5.05 1.13 5.79
CA TRP A 63 5.35 2.00 6.92
C TRP A 63 4.12 2.26 7.79
N PHE A 64 2.98 2.61 7.17
CA PHE A 64 1.72 2.85 7.89
C PHE A 64 1.23 1.61 8.62
N VAL A 65 1.29 0.44 7.99
CA VAL A 65 0.90 -0.83 8.63
C VAL A 65 1.82 -1.12 9.81
N ALA A 66 3.14 -1.11 9.60
CA ALA A 66 4.12 -1.42 10.63
C ALA A 66 4.01 -0.48 11.83
N TYR A 67 3.87 0.83 11.58
CA TYR A 67 3.73 1.84 12.64
C TYR A 67 2.46 1.68 13.48
N ASN A 68 1.33 1.35 12.83
CA ASN A 68 0.10 1.12 13.58
C ASN A 68 0.12 -0.23 14.29
N LEU A 69 0.84 -1.23 13.76
CA LEU A 69 0.95 -2.56 14.35
C LEU A 69 1.87 -2.56 15.57
N SER A 70 2.99 -1.86 15.51
CA SER A 70 3.88 -1.69 16.67
C SER A 70 3.21 -0.97 17.84
N ARG A 71 2.21 -0.13 17.55
CA ARG A 71 1.40 0.59 18.55
C ARG A 71 0.14 -0.15 19.01
N LEU A 72 -0.09 -1.37 18.52
CA LEU A 72 -1.16 -2.25 19.00
C LEU A 72 -0.71 -3.06 20.23
N GLU A 73 0.59 -3.18 20.46
CA GLU A 73 1.18 -3.88 21.61
C GLU A 73 1.44 -2.96 22.82
N GLU A 74 1.35 -1.64 22.63
CA GLU A 74 1.33 -0.61 23.69
C GLU A 74 -0.09 -0.25 24.14
#